data_AF-A0A9W7Y580-F1
#
_entry.id   AF-A0A9W7Y580-F1
#
_cell.length_a   1.000
_cell.length_b   1.000
_cell.length_c   1.000
_cell.angle_alpha   90.00
_cell.angle_beta   90.00
_cell.angle_gamma   90.00
#
_symmetry.space_group_name_H-M   'P 1'
#
loop_
_entity.id
_entity.type
_entity.pdbx_description
1 polymer ?
#
loop_
_entity_poly.entity_id
_entity_poly.type
_entity_poly.pdbx_seq_one_letter_code
_entity_poly.pdbx_strand_id
1 'polypeptide(L)'
;MAEVNPFSLSGTQYSQHWPSLVSPDYWLNQGFLLVTGQPKAAWRWNPGTTLLSTQRGVLTGVVLYLAMVFGGQIVMKKVPKPIRLKRITQVHNLVLTLISGFLLLAFLEQCLPAWRDKGFFFTICGAESWTQPMEVIYYLNYLTKWLEFVDTVLLVLKKKKLEFLHYYHHSLTMVLCFEELLGRVSVAWIICSINLLVHVIMYYYYFLASCGKKVWWKEIVTTLQIVQFVVDLGLCYFCLYTHITFHAVVPLPSVGADCRGTRLAAYYGCVLLSSYLLLFVQFFIKTYIKGEKGGHLGFRPMNYDDMKTKKVEKTE
;
A
#
# COMPACT_ATOMS: atom_id res chain seq x y z
N MET A 1 41.60 -16.87 -15.49
CA MET A 1 41.21 -17.58 -14.24
C MET A 1 40.91 -16.50 -13.21
N ALA A 2 39.70 -16.23 -12.73
CA ALA A 2 38.40 -16.87 -12.86
C ALA A 2 37.32 -15.76 -13.00
N GLU A 3 36.28 -16.03 -13.80
CA GLU A 3 35.10 -15.17 -13.91
C GLU A 3 34.34 -15.15 -12.57
N VAL A 4 34.11 -13.96 -12.03
CA VAL A 4 33.23 -13.77 -10.88
C VAL A 4 31.80 -13.98 -11.37
N ASN A 5 31.26 -15.14 -11.06
CA ASN A 5 29.88 -15.49 -11.36
C ASN A 5 28.96 -14.81 -10.33
N PRO A 6 28.12 -13.83 -10.69
CA PRO A 6 27.25 -13.13 -9.73
C PRO A 6 26.05 -13.99 -9.27
N PHE A 7 26.03 -15.29 -9.60
CA PHE A 7 24.95 -16.25 -9.35
C PHE A 7 25.35 -17.37 -8.37
N SER A 8 26.09 -17.07 -7.29
CA SER A 8 26.18 -18.03 -6.18
C SER A 8 24.87 -18.01 -5.37
N LEU A 9 24.00 -18.96 -5.71
CA LEU A 9 22.78 -19.31 -4.99
C LEU A 9 23.16 -20.00 -3.67
N SER A 10 23.55 -19.23 -2.65
CA SER A 10 23.38 -19.65 -1.26
C SER A 10 22.15 -18.96 -0.71
N GLY A 11 20.98 -19.54 -1.01
CA GLY A 11 19.71 -19.12 -0.44
C GLY A 11 19.77 -19.27 1.07
N THR A 12 20.04 -18.18 1.78
CA THR A 12 19.70 -18.09 3.20
C THR A 12 18.18 -17.94 3.26
N GLN A 13 17.49 -19.08 3.33
CA GLN A 13 16.09 -19.18 3.70
C GLN A 13 15.94 -18.62 5.12
N TYR A 14 15.52 -17.35 5.24
CA TYR A 14 15.15 -16.76 6.54
C TYR A 14 13.78 -17.24 7.04
N SER A 15 13.12 -18.16 6.33
CA SER A 15 11.93 -18.88 6.84
C SER A 15 12.37 -19.89 7.91
N GLN A 16 12.77 -19.35 9.05
CA GLN A 16 12.99 -20.07 10.28
C GLN A 16 11.67 -20.78 10.63
N HIS A 17 11.71 -22.11 10.69
CA HIS A 17 10.65 -23.11 10.92
C HIS A 17 9.35 -22.66 11.62
N TRP A 18 8.50 -21.87 10.96
CA TRP A 18 7.10 -21.74 11.39
C TRP A 18 6.36 -23.05 11.06
N PRO A 19 5.53 -23.59 11.98
CA PRO A 19 4.70 -24.73 11.66
C PRO A 19 3.82 -24.41 10.44
N SER A 20 3.72 -25.35 9.49
CA SER A 20 3.03 -25.13 8.21
C SER A 20 1.58 -24.64 8.37
N LEU A 21 0.92 -25.00 9.47
CA LEU A 21 -0.45 -24.55 9.78
C LEU A 21 -0.56 -23.03 9.95
N VAL A 22 0.48 -22.38 10.46
CA VAL A 22 0.48 -20.95 10.83
C VAL A 22 1.40 -20.09 9.96
N SER A 23 2.04 -20.66 8.94
CA SER A 23 2.95 -19.96 8.03
C SER A 23 2.19 -19.41 6.81
N PRO A 24 1.90 -18.10 6.75
CA PRO A 24 1.44 -17.45 5.52
C PRO A 24 2.33 -17.78 4.32
N ASP A 25 3.65 -17.85 4.51
CA ASP A 25 4.59 -18.15 3.44
C ASP A 25 4.40 -19.54 2.84
N TYR A 26 4.17 -20.54 3.69
CA TYR A 26 3.86 -21.91 3.27
C TYR A 26 2.58 -21.94 2.42
N TRP A 27 1.49 -21.37 2.92
CA TRP A 27 0.22 -21.33 2.19
C TRP A 27 0.31 -20.50 0.91
N LEU A 28 1.08 -19.41 0.93
CA LEU A 28 1.37 -18.62 -0.25
C LEU A 28 2.10 -19.46 -1.30
N ASN A 29 3.11 -20.24 -0.91
CA ASN A 29 3.83 -21.12 -1.82
C ASN A 29 2.92 -22.21 -2.42
N GLN A 30 2.05 -22.83 -1.62
CA GLN A 30 1.09 -23.83 -2.12
C GLN A 30 0.10 -23.21 -3.12
N GLY A 31 -0.49 -22.06 -2.80
CA GLY A 31 -1.39 -21.36 -3.70
C GLY A 31 -0.70 -20.90 -4.98
N PHE A 32 0.53 -20.39 -4.86
CA PHE A 32 1.32 -19.95 -6.01
C PHE A 32 1.70 -21.11 -6.92
N LEU A 33 2.09 -22.26 -6.36
CA LEU A 33 2.37 -23.49 -7.11
C LEU A 33 1.13 -23.98 -7.84
N LEU A 34 -0.04 -23.94 -7.20
CA LEU A 34 -1.31 -24.36 -7.81
C LEU A 34 -1.70 -23.47 -9.01
N VAL A 35 -1.46 -22.16 -8.91
CA VAL A 35 -1.82 -21.20 -9.96
C VAL A 35 -0.81 -21.16 -11.10
N THR A 36 0.49 -21.23 -10.79
CA THR A 36 1.57 -20.99 -11.77
C THR A 36 2.29 -22.27 -12.22
N GLY A 37 2.08 -23.39 -11.53
CA GLY A 37 2.80 -24.64 -11.76
C GLY A 37 4.25 -24.62 -11.29
N GLN A 38 4.72 -23.53 -10.65
CA GLN A 38 6.09 -23.39 -10.17
C GLN A 38 6.15 -22.97 -8.70
N PRO A 39 7.14 -23.45 -7.92
CA PRO A 39 7.28 -23.05 -6.53
C PRO A 39 7.65 -21.56 -6.46
N LYS A 40 7.19 -20.90 -5.40
CA LYS A 40 7.45 -19.49 -5.15
C LYS A 40 8.94 -19.18 -5.28
N ALA A 41 9.80 -20.02 -4.70
CA ALA A 41 11.26 -19.86 -4.69
C ALA A 41 11.93 -19.83 -6.09
N ALA A 42 11.31 -20.45 -7.10
CA ALA A 42 11.85 -20.51 -8.46
C ALA A 42 11.38 -19.36 -9.35
N TRP A 43 10.27 -18.72 -8.99
CA TRP A 43 9.68 -17.65 -9.79
C TRP A 43 10.51 -16.36 -9.73
N ARG A 44 10.48 -15.53 -10.77
CA ARG A 44 11.13 -14.21 -10.76
C ARG A 44 10.21 -13.21 -11.43
N TRP A 45 10.16 -12.00 -10.89
CA TRP A 45 9.48 -10.90 -11.57
C TRP A 45 10.39 -10.37 -12.68
N ASN A 46 9.89 -10.38 -13.92
CA ASN A 46 10.66 -9.98 -15.09
C ASN A 46 9.91 -8.88 -15.85
N PRO A 47 10.47 -7.66 -15.94
CA PRO A 47 9.89 -6.58 -16.72
C PRO A 47 9.61 -7.04 -18.16
N GLY A 48 8.40 -6.75 -18.65
CA GLY A 48 8.02 -7.05 -20.03
C GLY A 48 7.44 -8.45 -20.29
N THR A 49 7.66 -9.41 -19.40
CA THR A 49 7.16 -10.80 -19.59
C THR A 49 6.14 -11.21 -18.54
N THR A 50 6.33 -10.78 -17.29
CA THR A 50 5.36 -11.01 -16.22
C THR A 50 4.06 -10.23 -16.50
N LEU A 51 2.91 -10.75 -16.09
CA LEU A 51 1.63 -10.06 -16.26
C LEU A 51 1.66 -8.66 -15.62
N LEU A 52 1.21 -7.65 -16.37
CA LEU A 52 1.20 -6.23 -15.99
C LEU A 52 2.59 -5.66 -15.64
N SER A 53 3.67 -6.23 -16.19
CA SER A 53 5.05 -5.76 -15.93
C SER A 53 5.63 -4.84 -17.03
N THR A 54 4.82 -4.39 -17.99
CA THR A 54 5.27 -3.49 -19.06
C THR A 54 4.98 -2.03 -18.71
N GLN A 55 5.93 -1.13 -18.98
CA GLN A 55 5.69 0.32 -18.81
C GLN A 55 4.44 0.77 -19.57
N ARG A 56 4.28 0.29 -20.81
CA ARG A 56 3.12 0.59 -21.65
C ARG A 56 1.83 0.12 -21.01
N GLY A 57 1.80 -1.11 -20.48
CA GLY A 57 0.63 -1.65 -19.79
C GLY A 57 0.24 -0.83 -18.56
N VAL A 58 1.23 -0.41 -17.76
CA VAL A 58 1.02 0.46 -16.59
C VAL A 58 0.43 1.82 -17.00
N LEU A 59 1.03 2.48 -18.00
CA LEU A 59 0.55 3.76 -18.52
C LEU A 59 -0.86 3.64 -19.12
N THR A 60 -1.12 2.59 -19.91
CA THR A 60 -2.44 2.29 -20.42
C THR A 60 -3.44 2.07 -19.29
N GLY A 61 -3.03 1.38 -18.22
CA GLY A 61 -3.84 1.20 -17.00
C GLY A 61 -4.25 2.53 -16.36
N VAL A 62 -3.29 3.46 -16.19
CA VAL A 62 -3.59 4.81 -15.65
C VAL A 62 -4.57 5.55 -16.55
N VAL A 63 -4.34 5.55 -17.86
CA VAL A 63 -5.23 6.25 -18.82
C VAL A 63 -6.63 5.66 -18.78
N LEU A 64 -6.76 4.32 -18.81
CA LEU A 64 -8.05 3.64 -18.74
C LEU A 64 -8.76 3.88 -17.41
N TYR A 65 -8.01 3.87 -16.30
CA TYR A 65 -8.56 4.18 -14.99
C TYR A 65 -9.11 5.60 -14.91
N LEU A 66 -8.36 6.60 -15.38
CA LEU A 66 -8.82 7.99 -15.42
C LEU A 66 -9.99 8.18 -16.38
N ALA A 67 -9.97 7.52 -17.55
CA ALA A 67 -11.09 7.51 -18.47
C ALA A 67 -12.35 6.91 -17.83
N MET A 68 -12.21 5.82 -17.07
CA MET A 68 -13.31 5.22 -16.29
C MET A 68 -13.82 6.18 -15.21
N VAL A 69 -12.94 6.88 -14.51
CA VAL A 69 -13.32 7.87 -13.49
C VAL A 69 -14.15 9.01 -14.09
N PHE A 70 -13.59 9.72 -15.08
CA PHE A 70 -14.23 10.92 -15.62
C PHE A 70 -15.40 10.55 -16.54
N GLY A 71 -15.21 9.59 -17.45
CA GLY A 71 -16.25 9.09 -18.34
C GLY A 71 -17.39 8.43 -17.57
N GLY A 72 -17.07 7.59 -16.58
CA GLY A 72 -18.07 6.96 -15.72
C GLY A 72 -18.89 7.96 -14.91
N GLN A 73 -18.28 9.02 -14.38
CA GLN A 73 -19.03 10.10 -13.73
C GLN A 73 -19.97 10.83 -14.70
N ILE A 74 -19.54 11.10 -15.94
CA ILE A 74 -20.39 11.73 -16.97
C ILE A 74 -21.57 10.84 -17.33
N VAL A 75 -21.34 9.54 -17.55
CA VAL A 75 -22.39 8.56 -17.85
C VAL A 75 -23.37 8.47 -16.68
N MET A 76 -22.88 8.37 -15.45
CA MET A 76 -23.72 8.26 -14.26
C MET A 76 -24.54 9.53 -13.96
N LYS A 77 -24.17 10.71 -14.49
CA LYS A 77 -25.06 11.89 -14.45
C LYS A 77 -26.36 11.67 -15.21
N LYS A 78 -26.34 10.89 -16.30
CA LYS A 78 -27.52 10.57 -17.13
C LYS A 78 -28.42 9.49 -16.53
N VAL A 79 -27.88 8.62 -15.68
CA VAL A 79 -28.66 7.58 -14.98
C VAL A 79 -29.50 8.24 -13.89
N PRO A 80 -30.81 7.97 -13.71
CA PRO A 80 -31.61 8.69 -12.70
C PRO A 80 -31.23 8.36 -11.25
N LYS A 81 -31.06 7.07 -10.92
CA LYS A 81 -30.84 6.59 -9.54
C LYS A 81 -29.44 5.99 -9.37
N PRO A 82 -28.82 6.08 -8.18
CA PRO A 82 -27.56 5.40 -7.88
C PRO A 82 -27.75 3.88 -7.88
N ILE A 83 -26.77 3.14 -8.41
CA ILE A 83 -26.83 1.68 -8.48
C ILE A 83 -26.52 1.09 -7.10
N ARG A 84 -27.43 0.25 -6.58
CA ARG A 84 -27.31 -0.35 -5.25
C ARG A 84 -26.52 -1.66 -5.32
N LEU A 85 -25.20 -1.59 -5.10
CA LEU A 85 -24.30 -2.74 -5.13
C LEU A 85 -23.84 -3.17 -3.73
N LYS A 86 -24.78 -3.27 -2.76
CA LYS A 86 -24.44 -3.49 -1.34
C LYS A 86 -23.62 -4.76 -1.12
N ARG A 87 -24.11 -5.92 -1.59
CA ARG A 87 -23.43 -7.22 -1.43
C ARG A 87 -22.06 -7.24 -2.08
N ILE A 88 -21.95 -6.70 -3.31
CA ILE A 88 -20.67 -6.63 -4.03
C ILE A 88 -19.66 -5.79 -3.23
N THR A 89 -20.06 -4.63 -2.72
CA THR A 89 -19.18 -3.79 -1.88
C THR A 89 -18.78 -4.49 -0.58
N GLN A 90 -19.69 -5.21 0.07
CA GLN A 90 -19.39 -5.97 1.28
C GLN A 90 -18.34 -7.05 1.01
N VAL A 91 -18.56 -7.88 -0.01
CA VAL A 91 -17.63 -8.94 -0.39
C VAL A 91 -16.28 -8.36 -0.80
N HIS A 92 -16.28 -7.33 -1.64
CA HIS A 92 -15.07 -6.66 -2.12
C HIS A 92 -14.22 -6.10 -0.97
N ASN A 93 -14.82 -5.34 -0.05
CA ASN A 93 -14.10 -4.80 1.11
C ASN A 93 -13.57 -5.91 2.02
N LEU A 94 -14.35 -6.98 2.24
CA LEU A 94 -13.90 -8.10 3.06
C LEU A 94 -12.72 -8.85 2.40
N VAL A 95 -12.79 -9.08 1.09
CA VAL A 95 -11.70 -9.69 0.31
C VAL A 95 -10.44 -8.84 0.41
N LEU A 96 -10.54 -7.52 0.25
CA LEU A 96 -9.39 -6.63 0.39
C LEU A 96 -8.82 -6.64 1.82
N THR A 97 -9.66 -6.65 2.86
CA THR A 97 -9.19 -6.82 4.24
C THR A 97 -8.39 -8.12 4.42
N LEU A 98 -8.91 -9.24 3.91
CA LEU A 98 -8.27 -10.55 4.06
C LEU A 98 -6.97 -10.65 3.26
N ILE A 99 -6.95 -10.18 2.01
CA ILE A 99 -5.74 -10.17 1.18
C ILE A 99 -4.68 -9.26 1.79
N SER A 100 -5.04 -8.05 2.24
CA SER A 100 -4.08 -7.14 2.88
C SER A 100 -3.49 -7.75 4.16
N GLY A 101 -4.32 -8.41 4.97
CA GLY A 101 -3.86 -9.08 6.18
C GLY A 101 -2.94 -10.26 5.89
N PHE A 102 -3.28 -11.07 4.89
CA PHE A 102 -2.45 -12.18 4.46
C PHE A 102 -1.08 -11.73 3.95
N LEU A 103 -1.03 -10.72 3.06
CA LEU A 103 0.22 -10.18 2.55
C LEU A 103 1.06 -9.52 3.65
N LEU A 104 0.43 -8.83 4.60
CA LEU A 104 1.12 -8.27 5.76
C LEU A 104 1.82 -9.37 6.56
N LEU A 105 1.11 -10.44 6.90
CA LEU A 105 1.69 -11.54 7.65
C LEU A 105 2.82 -12.23 6.86
N ALA A 106 2.69 -12.37 5.55
CA ALA A 106 3.74 -12.91 4.69
C ALA A 106 5.01 -12.01 4.66
N PHE A 107 4.85 -10.68 4.62
CA PHE A 107 5.98 -9.76 4.76
C PHE A 107 6.66 -9.90 6.12
N LEU A 108 5.87 -9.89 7.20
CA LEU A 108 6.40 -9.99 8.56
C LEU A 108 7.15 -11.31 8.78
N GLU A 109 6.62 -12.43 8.26
CA GLU A 109 7.28 -13.74 8.34
C GLU A 109 8.67 -13.75 7.70
N GLN A 110 8.85 -13.03 6.58
CA GLN A 110 10.15 -12.93 5.88
C GLN A 110 11.09 -11.90 6.52
N CYS A 111 10.57 -10.76 6.97
CA CYS A 111 11.39 -9.61 7.38
C CYS A 111 11.74 -9.61 8.87
N LEU A 112 10.91 -10.16 9.75
CA LEU A 112 11.18 -10.16 11.20
C LEU A 112 12.43 -10.98 11.58
N PRO A 113 12.69 -12.17 11.02
CA PRO A 113 13.94 -12.89 11.28
C PRO A 113 15.17 -12.11 10.81
N ALA A 114 15.11 -11.53 9.60
CA ALA A 114 16.19 -10.70 9.08
C ALA A 114 16.46 -9.47 9.97
N TRP A 115 15.42 -8.85 10.53
CA TRP A 115 15.56 -7.74 11.47
C TRP A 115 16.21 -8.22 12.77
N ARG A 116 15.71 -9.32 13.35
CA ARG A 116 16.25 -9.88 14.59
C ARG A 116 17.73 -10.23 14.47
N ASP A 117 18.12 -10.87 13.37
CA ASP A 117 19.45 -11.47 13.25
C ASP A 117 20.50 -10.49 12.70
N LYS A 118 20.10 -9.57 11.82
CA LYS A 118 21.03 -8.65 11.13
C LYS A 118 20.80 -7.17 11.46
N GLY A 119 19.75 -6.85 12.21
CA GLY A 119 19.43 -5.50 12.64
C GLY A 119 18.62 -4.69 11.64
N PHE A 120 18.05 -3.57 12.12
CA PHE A 120 17.11 -2.75 11.36
C PHE A 120 17.74 -2.15 10.10
N PHE A 121 18.93 -1.56 10.21
CA PHE A 121 19.61 -0.91 9.09
C PHE A 121 19.83 -1.89 7.91
N PHE A 122 20.28 -3.11 8.22
CA PHE A 122 20.42 -4.15 7.22
C PHE A 122 19.09 -4.43 6.52
N THR A 123 17.98 -4.58 7.25
CA THR A 123 16.69 -4.89 6.63
C THR A 123 16.14 -3.82 5.70
N ILE A 124 16.42 -2.54 5.97
CA ILE A 124 15.90 -1.44 5.13
C ILE A 124 16.83 -1.06 3.98
N CYS A 125 18.15 -1.24 4.13
CA CYS A 125 19.14 -0.80 3.14
C CYS A 125 19.90 -1.94 2.48
N GLY A 126 20.08 -3.06 3.18
CA GLY A 126 20.89 -4.18 2.73
C GLY A 126 20.43 -4.76 1.39
N ALA A 127 21.38 -5.03 0.51
CA ALA A 127 21.06 -5.57 -0.81
C ALA A 127 20.50 -6.99 -0.78
N GLU A 128 20.89 -7.76 0.24
CA GLU A 128 20.41 -9.10 0.54
C GLU A 128 19.00 -9.12 1.16
N SER A 129 18.51 -7.98 1.66
CA SER A 129 17.16 -7.86 2.22
C SER A 129 16.08 -7.94 1.15
N TRP A 130 16.43 -7.63 -0.11
CA TRP A 130 15.61 -8.00 -1.26
C TRP A 130 15.80 -9.49 -1.57
N THR A 131 15.09 -10.34 -0.84
CA THR A 131 15.12 -11.78 -1.07
C THR A 131 14.13 -12.15 -2.17
N GLN A 132 14.40 -13.26 -2.84
CA GLN A 132 13.48 -13.70 -3.88
C GLN A 132 12.08 -14.11 -3.36
N PRO A 133 11.94 -14.82 -2.22
CA PRO A 133 10.62 -15.16 -1.70
C PRO A 133 9.76 -13.91 -1.44
N MET A 134 10.39 -12.76 -1.15
CA MET A 134 9.72 -11.46 -1.02
C MET A 134 9.30 -10.83 -2.36
N GLU A 135 10.02 -11.10 -3.46
CA GLU A 135 9.68 -10.59 -4.80
C GLU A 135 8.26 -10.99 -5.24
N VAL A 136 7.82 -12.20 -4.90
CA VAL A 136 6.43 -12.64 -5.12
C VAL A 136 5.44 -11.84 -4.27
N ILE A 137 5.77 -11.57 -3.01
CA ILE A 137 4.89 -10.80 -2.10
C ILE A 137 4.75 -9.36 -2.59
N TYR A 138 5.85 -8.73 -3.02
CA TYR A 138 5.82 -7.40 -3.66
C TYR A 138 4.97 -7.41 -4.93
N TYR A 139 5.12 -8.43 -5.78
CA TYR A 139 4.34 -8.55 -7.00
C TYR A 139 2.83 -8.72 -6.70
N LEU A 140 2.47 -9.51 -5.69
CA LEU A 140 1.08 -9.65 -5.26
C LEU A 140 0.53 -8.35 -4.67
N ASN A 141 1.32 -7.65 -3.84
CA ASN A 141 0.95 -6.31 -3.36
C ASN A 141 0.73 -5.35 -4.53
N TYR A 142 1.58 -5.36 -5.55
CA TYR A 142 1.38 -4.60 -6.77
C TYR A 142 0.08 -4.96 -7.50
N LEU A 143 -0.23 -6.25 -7.66
CA LEU A 143 -1.50 -6.71 -8.25
C LEU A 143 -2.72 -6.25 -7.44
N THR A 144 -2.63 -6.17 -6.12
CA THR A 144 -3.73 -5.63 -5.31
C THR A 144 -4.04 -4.18 -5.64
N LYS A 145 -3.07 -3.36 -6.06
CA LYS A 145 -3.34 -1.96 -6.45
C LYS A 145 -4.21 -1.86 -7.70
N TRP A 146 -4.12 -2.83 -8.61
CA TRP A 146 -5.07 -2.97 -9.72
C TRP A 146 -6.45 -3.39 -9.25
N LEU A 147 -6.53 -4.32 -8.30
CA LEU A 147 -7.79 -4.76 -7.70
C LEU A 147 -8.51 -3.62 -6.97
N GLU A 148 -7.76 -2.73 -6.33
CA GLU A 148 -8.28 -1.54 -5.64
C GLU A 148 -8.97 -0.55 -6.60
N PHE A 149 -8.72 -0.59 -7.92
CA PHE A 149 -9.47 0.24 -8.89
C PHE A 149 -10.97 -0.08 -8.90
N VAL A 150 -11.36 -1.28 -8.48
CA VAL A 150 -12.77 -1.66 -8.30
C VAL A 150 -13.45 -0.78 -7.24
N ASP A 151 -12.73 -0.28 -6.23
CA ASP A 151 -13.28 0.68 -5.25
C ASP A 151 -13.84 1.91 -5.96
N THR A 152 -13.05 2.45 -6.87
CA THR A 152 -13.41 3.63 -7.64
C THR A 152 -14.60 3.35 -8.55
N VAL A 153 -14.63 2.20 -9.21
CA VAL A 153 -15.79 1.77 -10.02
C VAL A 153 -17.06 1.72 -9.15
N LEU A 154 -16.99 1.07 -7.98
CA LEU A 154 -18.12 0.97 -7.06
C LEU A 154 -18.60 2.35 -6.57
N LEU A 155 -17.69 3.29 -6.32
CA LEU A 155 -18.02 4.67 -5.94
C LEU A 155 -18.69 5.44 -7.08
N VAL A 156 -18.19 5.32 -8.31
CA VAL A 156 -18.79 5.93 -9.52
C VAL A 156 -20.22 5.42 -9.72
N LEU A 157 -20.44 4.10 -9.68
CA LEU A 157 -21.77 3.50 -9.86
C LEU A 157 -22.77 3.90 -8.76
N LYS A 158 -22.26 4.18 -7.55
CA LYS A 158 -23.05 4.72 -6.43
C LYS A 158 -23.26 6.24 -6.50
N LYS A 159 -22.76 6.91 -7.53
CA LYS A 159 -22.77 8.38 -7.68
C LYS A 159 -22.12 9.10 -6.50
N LYS A 160 -21.07 8.53 -5.92
CA LYS A 160 -20.29 9.20 -4.89
C LYS A 160 -19.33 10.18 -5.56
N LYS A 161 -19.20 11.37 -4.97
CA LYS A 161 -18.19 12.35 -5.38
C LYS A 161 -16.82 11.73 -5.12
N LEU A 162 -16.00 11.62 -6.16
CA LEU A 162 -14.60 11.24 -6.03
C LEU A 162 -13.79 12.50 -5.77
N GLU A 163 -13.09 12.53 -4.65
CA GLU A 163 -12.14 13.61 -4.35
C GLU A 163 -10.85 13.40 -5.16
N PHE A 164 -10.14 14.49 -5.47
CA PHE A 164 -8.86 14.44 -6.19
C PHE A 164 -7.88 13.46 -5.54
N LEU A 165 -7.78 13.52 -4.21
CA LEU A 165 -6.95 12.63 -3.41
C LEU A 165 -7.18 11.15 -3.75
N HIS A 166 -8.43 10.72 -3.96
CA HIS A 166 -8.77 9.31 -4.20
C HIS A 166 -8.18 8.79 -5.51
N TYR A 167 -8.56 9.41 -6.63
CA TYR A 167 -8.10 8.90 -7.94
C TYR A 167 -6.64 9.24 -8.22
N TYR A 168 -6.10 10.31 -7.62
CA TYR A 168 -4.67 10.61 -7.65
C TYR A 168 -3.86 9.55 -6.89
N HIS A 169 -4.27 9.21 -5.67
CA HIS A 169 -3.63 8.16 -4.87
C HIS A 169 -3.68 6.82 -5.61
N HIS A 170 -4.86 6.26 -5.90
CA HIS A 170 -4.95 4.92 -6.49
C HIS A 170 -4.14 4.78 -7.79
N SER A 171 -4.21 5.76 -8.69
CA SER A 171 -3.48 5.69 -9.96
C SER A 171 -1.97 5.71 -9.78
N LEU A 172 -1.45 6.58 -8.91
CA LEU A 172 -0.02 6.72 -8.70
C LEU A 172 0.57 5.70 -7.71
N THR A 173 -0.21 5.17 -6.76
CA THR A 173 0.24 4.09 -5.88
C THR A 173 0.49 2.82 -6.69
N MET A 174 -0.33 2.53 -7.70
CA MET A 174 -0.07 1.43 -8.63
C MET A 174 1.23 1.65 -9.42
N VAL A 175 1.52 2.89 -9.87
CA VAL A 175 2.79 3.21 -10.54
C VAL A 175 3.97 3.10 -9.57
N LEU A 176 3.82 3.57 -8.34
CA LEU A 176 4.84 3.50 -7.29
C LEU A 176 5.25 2.05 -7.02
N CYS A 177 4.30 1.15 -6.79
CA CYS A 177 4.62 -0.27 -6.58
C CYS A 177 5.29 -0.93 -7.79
N PHE A 178 5.01 -0.45 -9.01
CA PHE A 178 5.69 -0.91 -10.21
C PHE A 178 7.15 -0.41 -10.28
N GLU A 179 7.39 0.87 -9.99
CA GLU A 179 8.74 1.44 -9.93
C GLU A 179 9.59 0.83 -8.80
N GLU A 180 8.96 0.46 -7.68
CA GLU A 180 9.60 -0.27 -6.58
C GLU A 180 10.09 -1.67 -7.01
N LEU A 181 9.26 -2.40 -7.78
CA LEU A 181 9.64 -3.69 -8.36
C LEU A 181 10.78 -3.55 -9.38
N LEU A 182 10.72 -2.54 -10.26
CA LEU A 182 11.81 -2.22 -11.19
C LEU A 182 13.11 -1.88 -10.47
N GLY A 183 13.01 -1.06 -9.43
CA GLY A 183 14.14 -0.57 -8.66
C GLY A 183 14.70 -1.57 -7.65
N ARG A 184 13.99 -2.67 -7.38
CA ARG A 184 14.30 -3.64 -6.30
C ARG A 184 14.67 -2.93 -5.00
N VAL A 185 13.81 -2.00 -4.59
CA VAL A 185 14.04 -1.07 -3.48
C VAL A 185 13.92 -1.81 -2.15
N SER A 186 15.01 -1.91 -1.38
CA SER A 186 15.01 -2.70 -0.13
C SER A 186 14.08 -2.13 0.94
N VAL A 187 13.95 -0.81 1.07
CA VAL A 187 13.07 -0.18 2.07
C VAL A 187 11.57 -0.40 1.80
N ALA A 188 11.21 -0.90 0.62
CA ALA A 188 9.81 -1.06 0.23
C ALA A 188 9.02 -2.01 1.15
N TRP A 189 9.64 -3.01 1.79
CA TRP A 189 8.90 -3.99 2.60
C TRP A 189 8.21 -3.34 3.79
N ILE A 190 8.88 -2.41 4.48
CA ILE A 190 8.35 -1.78 5.70
C ILE A 190 7.25 -0.78 5.33
N ILE A 191 7.44 -0.04 4.24
CA ILE A 191 6.44 0.87 3.66
C ILE A 191 5.19 0.08 3.25
N CYS A 192 5.38 -1.01 2.50
CA CYS A 192 4.30 -1.92 2.10
C CYS A 192 3.60 -2.52 3.33
N SER A 193 4.35 -2.93 4.36
CA SER A 193 3.79 -3.54 5.56
C SER A 193 2.91 -2.55 6.34
N ILE A 194 3.37 -1.31 6.54
CA ILE A 194 2.57 -0.28 7.21
C ILE A 194 1.33 0.05 6.36
N ASN A 195 1.47 0.17 5.03
CA ASN A 195 0.33 0.38 4.14
C ASN A 195 -0.70 -0.76 4.24
N LEU A 196 -0.25 -2.01 4.22
CA LEU A 196 -1.13 -3.19 4.33
C LEU A 196 -1.83 -3.21 5.69
N LEU A 197 -1.15 -2.86 6.78
CA LEU A 197 -1.76 -2.72 8.11
C LEU A 197 -2.89 -1.68 8.12
N VAL A 198 -2.63 -0.50 7.56
CA VAL A 198 -3.65 0.55 7.44
C VAL A 198 -4.79 0.10 6.53
N HIS A 199 -4.51 -0.62 5.44
CA HIS A 199 -5.52 -1.17 4.53
C HIS A 199 -6.41 -2.22 5.21
N VAL A 200 -5.86 -3.09 6.06
CA VAL A 200 -6.65 -4.03 6.88
C VAL A 200 -7.69 -3.26 7.70
N ILE A 201 -7.24 -2.22 8.42
CA ILE A 201 -8.10 -1.42 9.30
C ILE A 201 -9.13 -0.62 8.47
N MET A 202 -8.69 0.02 7.38
CA MET A 202 -9.52 0.85 6.52
C MET A 202 -10.60 0.03 5.79
N TYR A 203 -10.25 -1.07 5.14
CA TYR A 203 -11.23 -1.91 4.43
C TYR A 203 -12.19 -2.59 5.39
N TYR A 204 -11.71 -2.99 6.59
CA TYR A 204 -12.59 -3.53 7.61
C TYR A 204 -13.60 -2.49 8.10
N TYR A 205 -13.14 -1.24 8.28
CA TYR A 205 -14.03 -0.10 8.55
C TYR A 205 -15.09 0.05 7.45
N TYR A 206 -14.70 0.01 6.17
CA TYR A 206 -15.66 0.12 5.05
C TYR A 206 -16.60 -1.08 4.94
N PHE A 207 -16.14 -2.27 5.27
CA PHE A 207 -16.98 -3.47 5.37
C PHE A 207 -18.07 -3.27 6.44
N LEU A 208 -17.69 -2.87 7.66
CA LEU A 208 -18.65 -2.60 8.75
C LEU A 208 -19.64 -1.49 8.39
N ALA A 209 -19.15 -0.39 7.80
CA ALA A 209 -19.99 0.70 7.33
C ALA A 209 -20.99 0.24 6.26
N SER A 210 -20.57 -0.63 5.34
CA SER A 210 -21.44 -1.20 4.30
C SER A 210 -22.49 -2.18 4.87
N CYS A 211 -22.24 -2.79 6.03
CA CYS A 211 -23.22 -3.57 6.78
C CYS A 211 -24.26 -2.71 7.51
N GLY A 212 -24.08 -1.38 7.55
CA GLY A 212 -24.98 -0.45 8.24
C GLY A 212 -24.65 -0.24 9.71
N LYS A 213 -23.48 -0.71 10.17
CA LYS A 213 -23.01 -0.44 11.54
C LYS A 213 -22.48 0.99 11.62
N LYS A 214 -22.85 1.71 12.69
CA LYS A 214 -22.28 3.03 13.01
C LYS A 214 -20.90 2.81 13.62
N VAL A 215 -19.86 3.25 12.92
CA VAL A 215 -18.47 3.09 13.37
C VAL A 215 -17.92 4.44 13.81
N TRP A 216 -17.63 4.58 15.10
CA TRP A 216 -17.21 5.88 15.68
C TRP A 216 -15.76 6.25 15.36
N TRP A 217 -14.90 5.26 15.05
CA TRP A 217 -13.46 5.47 14.90
C TRP A 217 -13.02 5.89 13.50
N LYS A 218 -13.88 6.62 12.75
CA LYS A 218 -13.54 7.07 11.39
C LYS A 218 -12.33 8.02 11.36
N GLU A 219 -12.20 8.85 12.39
CA GLU A 219 -11.11 9.81 12.51
C GLU A 219 -9.79 9.08 12.75
N ILE A 220 -9.81 8.05 13.61
CA ILE A 220 -8.64 7.19 13.88
C ILE A 220 -8.12 6.59 12.57
N VAL A 221 -8.99 6.16 11.65
CA VAL A 221 -8.55 5.64 10.33
C VAL A 221 -7.77 6.69 9.56
N THR A 222 -8.27 7.93 9.48
CA THR A 222 -7.57 9.02 8.78
C THR A 222 -6.26 9.41 9.48
N THR A 223 -6.25 9.43 10.82
CA THR A 223 -5.03 9.70 11.60
C THR A 223 -3.98 8.62 11.37
N LEU A 224 -4.36 7.34 11.33
CA LEU A 224 -3.44 6.23 11.05
C LEU A 224 -2.82 6.35 9.65
N GLN A 225 -3.58 6.78 8.64
CA GLN A 225 -3.08 7.04 7.29
C GLN A 225 -2.03 8.17 7.28
N ILE A 226 -2.28 9.26 8.02
CA ILE A 226 -1.31 10.37 8.12
C ILE A 226 -0.03 9.91 8.84
N VAL A 227 -0.18 9.20 9.96
CA VAL A 227 0.97 8.66 10.71
C VAL A 227 1.79 7.71 9.83
N GLN A 228 1.14 6.84 9.06
CA GLN A 228 1.80 6.01 8.07
C GLN A 228 2.67 6.86 7.14
N PHE A 229 2.10 7.87 6.46
CA PHE A 229 2.87 8.65 5.49
C PHE A 229 4.06 9.39 6.12
N VAL A 230 3.93 9.86 7.37
CA VAL A 230 5.05 10.48 8.11
C VAL A 230 6.18 9.48 8.34
N VAL A 231 5.86 8.25 8.77
CA VAL A 231 6.85 7.19 8.99
C VAL A 231 7.48 6.76 7.67
N ASP A 232 6.67 6.52 6.64
CA ASP A 232 7.14 6.11 5.30
C ASP A 232 8.10 7.16 4.71
N LEU A 233 7.75 8.45 4.82
CA LEU A 233 8.61 9.55 4.37
C LEU A 233 9.93 9.60 5.13
N GLY A 234 9.90 9.47 6.46
CA GLY A 234 11.11 9.44 7.28
C GLY A 234 12.07 8.35 6.83
N LEU A 235 11.56 7.15 6.58
CA LEU A 235 12.35 6.02 6.10
C LEU A 235 12.88 6.23 4.67
N CYS A 236 12.03 6.70 3.74
CA CYS A 236 12.44 7.01 2.38
C CYS A 236 13.54 8.06 2.31
N TYR A 237 13.38 9.18 3.03
CA TYR A 237 14.39 10.23 3.06
C TYR A 237 15.67 9.78 3.75
N PHE A 238 15.58 8.97 4.81
CA PHE A 238 16.75 8.36 5.44
C PHE A 238 17.54 7.48 4.46
N CYS A 239 16.86 6.56 3.76
CA CYS A 239 17.51 5.69 2.79
C CYS A 239 18.08 6.46 1.58
N LEU A 240 17.37 7.49 1.09
CA LEU A 240 17.85 8.35 0.01
C LEU A 240 19.09 9.14 0.45
N TYR A 241 19.07 9.71 1.66
CA TYR A 241 20.21 10.41 2.22
C TYR A 241 21.43 9.49 2.32
N THR A 242 21.28 8.29 2.90
CA THR A 242 22.37 7.32 3.02
C THR A 242 22.92 6.89 1.66
N HIS A 243 22.06 6.67 0.65
CA HIS A 243 22.52 6.36 -0.71
C HIS A 243 23.32 7.52 -1.31
N ILE A 244 22.84 8.76 -1.18
CA ILE A 244 23.54 9.94 -1.73
C ILE A 244 24.88 10.16 -1.03
N THR A 245 24.93 10.07 0.30
CA THR A 245 26.17 10.31 1.07
C THR A 245 27.20 9.22 0.87
N PHE A 246 26.79 7.96 0.68
CA PHE A 246 27.70 6.86 0.37
C PHE A 246 28.40 7.05 -0.98
N HIS A 247 27.70 7.62 -1.97
CA HIS A 247 28.25 7.90 -3.31
C HIS A 247 28.78 9.33 -3.48
N ALA A 248 28.81 10.13 -2.41
CA ALA A 248 29.28 11.51 -2.47
C ALA A 248 30.81 11.56 -2.57
N VAL A 249 31.32 12.51 -3.35
CA VAL A 249 32.77 12.77 -3.47
C VAL A 249 33.33 13.37 -2.17
N VAL A 250 32.49 14.08 -1.42
CA VAL A 250 32.83 14.68 -0.13
C VAL A 250 32.40 13.72 0.98
N PRO A 251 33.27 13.42 1.97
CA PRO A 251 32.91 12.56 3.10
C PRO A 251 31.84 13.26 3.95
N LEU A 252 30.60 12.86 3.76
CA LEU A 252 29.47 13.25 4.59
C LEU A 252 29.18 12.16 5.63
N PRO A 253 28.56 12.50 6.77
CA PRO A 253 28.14 11.49 7.74
C PRO A 253 27.18 10.49 7.07
N SER A 254 27.64 9.25 6.87
CA SER A 254 26.81 8.15 6.40
C SER A 254 26.66 7.11 7.50
N VAL A 255 25.49 6.47 7.56
CA VAL A 255 25.23 5.38 8.48
C VAL A 255 25.35 4.09 7.69
N GLY A 256 26.29 3.22 8.08
CA GLY A 256 26.42 1.88 7.49
C GLY A 256 26.84 1.87 6.02
N ALA A 257 26.26 0.93 5.27
CA ALA A 257 26.56 0.67 3.86
C ALA A 257 25.53 1.31 2.91
N ASP A 258 25.79 1.25 1.61
CA ASP A 258 24.86 1.74 0.59
C ASP A 258 23.46 1.11 0.72
N CYS A 259 22.42 1.90 0.46
CA CYS A 259 21.04 1.43 0.43
C CYS A 259 20.67 0.98 -0.99
N ARG A 260 20.19 -0.26 -1.11
CA ARG A 260 19.77 -0.82 -2.39
C ARG A 260 18.50 -0.15 -2.92
N GLY A 261 18.59 0.36 -4.14
CA GLY A 261 17.47 0.90 -4.92
C GLY A 261 18.00 1.73 -6.08
N THR A 262 17.16 2.03 -7.06
CA THR A 262 17.52 2.99 -8.11
C THR A 262 17.23 4.41 -7.63
N ARG A 263 18.07 5.38 -8.02
CA ARG A 263 17.85 6.79 -7.69
C ARG A 263 16.48 7.29 -8.17
N LEU A 264 16.07 6.84 -9.36
CA LEU A 264 14.78 7.20 -9.94
C LEU A 264 13.61 6.72 -9.06
N ALA A 265 13.61 5.46 -8.63
CA ALA A 265 12.57 4.94 -7.74
C ALA A 265 12.58 5.68 -6.39
N ALA A 266 13.75 5.99 -5.84
CA ALA A 266 13.87 6.73 -4.58
C ALA A 266 13.31 8.17 -4.68
N TYR A 267 13.68 8.93 -5.73
CA TYR A 267 13.13 10.27 -5.95
C TYR A 267 11.63 10.23 -6.19
N TYR A 268 11.16 9.27 -6.99
CA TYR A 268 9.74 9.09 -7.27
C TYR A 268 8.95 8.79 -5.99
N GLY A 269 9.44 7.87 -5.16
CA GLY A 269 8.85 7.54 -3.86
C GLY A 269 8.78 8.74 -2.92
N CYS A 270 9.88 9.48 -2.74
CA CYS A 270 9.90 10.67 -1.89
C CYS A 270 8.91 11.75 -2.34
N VAL A 271 8.85 12.04 -3.65
CA VAL A 271 7.95 13.05 -4.20
C VAL A 271 6.48 12.64 -4.05
N LEU A 272 6.15 11.39 -4.39
CA LEU A 272 4.77 10.92 -4.30
C LEU A 272 4.28 10.83 -2.85
N LEU A 273 5.05 10.22 -1.96
CA LEU A 273 4.66 10.11 -0.55
C LEU A 273 4.51 11.50 0.09
N SER A 274 5.36 12.47 -0.29
CA SER A 274 5.22 13.87 0.17
C SER A 274 3.91 14.48 -0.32
N SER A 275 3.57 14.27 -1.60
CA SER A 275 2.31 14.74 -2.16
C SER A 275 1.08 14.12 -1.47
N TYR A 276 1.14 12.83 -1.11
CA TYR A 276 0.07 12.16 -0.38
C TYR A 276 -0.09 12.72 1.02
N LEU A 277 1.00 12.88 1.77
CA LEU A 277 0.95 13.46 3.11
C LEU A 277 0.25 14.84 3.08
N LEU A 278 0.64 15.71 2.14
CA LEU A 278 0.02 17.02 2.00
C LEU A 278 -1.48 16.94 1.72
N LEU A 279 -1.89 16.07 0.78
CA LEU A 279 -3.31 15.90 0.44
C LEU A 279 -4.13 15.29 1.58
N PHE A 280 -3.57 14.35 2.35
CA PHE A 280 -4.23 13.75 3.51
C PHE A 280 -4.35 14.74 4.67
N VAL A 281 -3.31 15.55 4.93
CA VAL A 281 -3.37 16.63 5.92
C VAL A 281 -4.41 17.68 5.51
N GLN A 282 -4.44 18.08 4.24
CA GLN A 282 -5.45 18.99 3.72
C GLN A 282 -6.87 18.41 3.87
N PHE A 283 -7.06 17.13 3.56
CA PHE A 283 -8.33 16.43 3.76
C PHE A 283 -8.75 16.42 5.23
N PHE A 284 -7.81 16.16 6.15
CA PHE A 284 -8.06 16.14 7.58
C PHE A 284 -8.46 17.50 8.12
N ILE A 285 -7.70 18.55 7.79
CA ILE A 285 -8.01 19.94 8.18
C ILE A 285 -9.40 20.33 7.67
N LYS A 286 -9.70 20.04 6.41
CA LYS A 286 -10.99 20.39 5.81
C LYS A 286 -12.16 19.66 6.49
N THR A 287 -12.01 18.37 6.76
CA THR A 287 -13.11 17.50 7.22
C THR A 287 -13.33 17.56 8.72
N TYR A 288 -12.27 17.60 9.52
CA TYR A 288 -12.33 17.47 10.98
C TYR A 288 -12.10 18.78 11.73
N ILE A 289 -11.24 19.66 11.22
CA ILE A 289 -10.93 20.94 11.90
C ILE A 289 -11.89 22.05 11.47
N LYS A 290 -12.04 22.25 10.15
CA LYS A 290 -12.89 23.33 9.61
C LYS A 290 -14.38 22.96 9.58
N GLY A 291 -14.72 21.68 9.77
CA GLY A 291 -16.10 21.19 9.68
C GLY A 291 -16.75 21.42 8.32
N GLU A 292 -15.97 21.78 7.29
CA GLU A 292 -16.49 21.83 5.93
C GLU A 292 -16.93 20.42 5.56
N LYS A 293 -18.11 20.29 4.94
CA LYS A 293 -18.67 19.00 4.52
C LYS A 293 -17.71 18.33 3.52
N GLY A 294 -16.66 17.68 4.01
CA GLY A 294 -15.83 16.74 3.30
C GLY A 294 -16.79 15.69 2.77
N GLY A 295 -16.94 15.64 1.45
CA GLY A 295 -17.97 14.84 0.82
C GLY A 295 -17.63 13.36 0.94
N HIS A 296 -17.80 12.73 2.11
CA HIS A 296 -17.91 11.28 2.24
C HIS A 296 -18.68 10.86 3.50
N LEU A 297 -19.60 9.91 3.25
CA LEU A 297 -20.58 9.30 4.16
C LEU A 297 -21.59 10.27 4.78
N GLY A 298 -22.86 10.07 4.44
CA GLY A 298 -24.02 10.78 5.00
C GLY A 298 -24.24 10.47 6.48
N PHE A 299 -23.31 10.89 7.32
CA PHE A 299 -23.40 10.83 8.76
C PHE A 299 -22.62 12.01 9.33
N ARG A 300 -23.32 12.89 10.05
CA ARG A 300 -22.70 14.03 10.75
C ARG A 300 -21.50 13.52 11.57
N PRO A 301 -20.28 14.07 11.43
CA PRO A 301 -19.35 14.01 12.56
C PRO A 301 -20.09 14.62 13.75
N MET A 302 -20.15 13.93 14.89
CA MET A 302 -20.49 14.64 16.13
C MET A 302 -19.33 15.60 16.37
N ASN A 303 -19.65 16.89 16.46
CA ASN A 303 -18.69 17.90 16.83
C ASN A 303 -18.23 17.64 18.28
N TYR A 304 -17.01 18.01 18.64
CA TYR A 304 -16.55 17.94 20.04
C TYR A 304 -17.47 18.74 20.98
N ASP A 305 -18.06 19.82 20.47
CA ASP A 305 -19.08 20.62 21.15
C ASP A 305 -20.42 19.89 21.31
N ASP A 306 -20.77 18.97 20.40
CA ASP A 306 -21.97 18.11 20.49
C ASP A 306 -21.83 17.05 21.62
N MET A 307 -20.58 16.68 21.98
CA MET A 307 -20.31 15.79 23.11
C MET A 307 -20.46 16.48 24.47
N LYS A 308 -20.10 17.77 24.55
CA LYS A 308 -20.30 18.56 25.77
C LYS A 308 -21.77 18.84 26.01
N THR A 309 -22.52 19.25 25.00
CA THR A 309 -23.97 19.52 25.10
C THR A 309 -24.77 18.27 25.47
N LYS A 310 -24.46 17.09 24.91
CA LYS A 310 -25.07 15.82 25.34
C LYS A 310 -24.71 15.36 26.74
N LYS A 311 -23.55 15.79 27.27
CA LYS A 311 -23.19 15.55 28.68
C LYS A 311 -24.01 16.44 29.59
N VAL A 312 -24.30 17.68 29.18
CA VAL A 312 -25.15 18.61 29.95
C VAL A 312 -26.62 18.16 29.94
N GLU A 313 -27.20 17.77 28.80
CA GLU A 313 -28.59 17.29 28.70
C GLU A 313 -28.86 15.95 29.41
N LYS A 314 -27.84 15.20 29.82
CA LYS A 314 -27.99 13.97 30.61
C LYS A 314 -27.81 14.16 32.11
N THR A 315 -27.57 15.40 32.54
CA THR A 315 -27.37 15.76 33.95
C THR A 315 -28.44 16.73 34.47
N GLU A 316 -29.49 16.97 33.67
CA GLU A 316 -30.76 17.59 34.08
C GLU A 316 -31.89 16.55 34.06
#